data_AF-A0A317NR33-F1
#
_entry.id   AF-A0A317NR33-F1
#
_cell.length_a   1.000
_cell.length_b   1.000
_cell.length_c   1.000
_cell.angle_alpha   90.00
_cell.angle_beta   90.00
_cell.angle_gamma   90.00
#
_symmetry.space_group_name_H-M   'P 1'
#
loop_
_entity.id
_entity.type
_entity.pdbx_description
1 polymer ?
#
loop_
_entity_poly.entity_id
_entity_poly.type
_entity_poly.pdbx_seq_one_letter_code
_entity_poly.pdbx_strand_id
1 'polypeptide(L)'
;MKGNNVSYWRPVVNTILYSIQFERALDDRVVDRIAHTLVTQPLATLVPEDEYGALVEGIATREPIPTLIQLPHPEAELREFLGRVVARMDEMRPWPTLPYLRMPKDSVSIFENAAPIARISASVGDIQGRISRAFYSGTEYGTFIPLKMASGRVVGMFTPFWSDSDDIVLVDATHDPDPHAAITELLSVTRIDPATVTRLTADDLEPFSDKYATTPIHDNFRGEHLPGNSVWGGTQVAYLTPEERERYRLTAYNGLLIDARGQLLDTSNARTLWSPAGGRAIFVMDSNGVLYSSPNHVLGEFHHSSFLAGEPAAGAGEIEARYGQVRLISDHSSHYRPARRFTEQVVDSLARQGVRVDDLVVEYHSPT
;
A
#
# COMPACT_ATOMS: atom_id res chain seq x y z
N MET A 1 -9.78 28.76 -20.60
CA MET A 1 -8.84 27.74 -21.11
C MET A 1 -9.63 26.46 -21.30
N LYS A 2 -9.85 26.02 -22.55
CA LYS A 2 -10.62 24.81 -22.84
C LYS A 2 -9.76 23.61 -22.46
N GLY A 3 -10.13 22.89 -21.40
CA GLY A 3 -9.55 21.59 -21.09
C GLY A 3 -9.78 20.66 -22.28
N ASN A 4 -8.78 19.84 -22.61
CA ASN A 4 -8.93 18.76 -23.58
C ASN A 4 -10.14 17.91 -23.18
N ASN A 5 -11.27 18.09 -23.87
CA ASN A 5 -12.46 17.29 -23.63
C ASN A 5 -12.22 15.95 -24.32
N VAL A 6 -11.61 15.01 -23.60
CA VAL A 6 -11.48 13.64 -24.08
C VAL A 6 -12.90 13.11 -24.23
N SER A 7 -13.27 12.81 -25.47
CA SER A 7 -14.61 12.34 -25.79
C SER A 7 -14.79 10.89 -25.31
N TYR A 8 -15.71 10.69 -24.36
CA TYR A 8 -15.98 9.38 -23.74
C TYR A 8 -17.11 8.60 -24.41
N TRP A 9 -17.76 9.16 -25.45
CA TRP A 9 -18.95 8.53 -26.05
C TRP A 9 -18.67 7.14 -26.62
N ARG A 10 -17.51 6.93 -27.24
CA ARG A 10 -17.17 5.62 -27.83
C ARG A 10 -17.04 4.51 -26.77
N PRO A 11 -16.23 4.65 -25.70
CA PRO A 11 -16.19 3.67 -24.61
C PRO A 11 -17.53 3.41 -23.92
N VAL A 12 -18.30 4.48 -23.65
CA VAL A 12 -19.61 4.37 -22.96
C VAL A 12 -20.60 3.59 -23.83
N VAL A 13 -20.76 3.98 -25.10
CA VAL A 13 -21.65 3.29 -26.04
C VAL A 13 -21.23 1.83 -26.21
N ASN A 14 -19.94 1.55 -26.44
CA ASN A 14 -19.45 0.17 -26.56
C ASN A 14 -19.82 -0.71 -25.35
N THR A 15 -19.73 -0.16 -24.14
CA THR A 15 -20.03 -0.91 -22.92
C THR A 15 -21.52 -1.22 -22.78
N ILE A 16 -22.38 -0.25 -23.11
CA ILE A 16 -23.83 -0.45 -23.16
C ILE A 16 -24.18 -1.53 -24.18
N LEU A 17 -23.62 -1.43 -25.39
CA LEU A 17 -23.84 -2.40 -26.46
C LEU A 17 -23.39 -3.82 -26.08
N TYR A 18 -22.24 -3.93 -25.41
CA TYR A 18 -21.78 -5.20 -24.87
C TYR A 18 -22.78 -5.80 -23.86
N SER A 19 -23.40 -4.98 -23.01
CA SER A 19 -24.37 -5.43 -21.99
C SER A 19 -25.71 -5.92 -22.55
N ILE A 20 -26.01 -5.60 -23.82
CA ILE A 20 -27.25 -5.99 -24.52
C ILE A 20 -26.99 -7.00 -25.65
N GLN A 21 -25.77 -7.54 -25.78
CA GLN A 21 -25.37 -8.38 -26.91
C GLN A 21 -26.22 -9.66 -27.10
N PHE A 22 -26.88 -10.11 -26.03
CA PHE A 22 -27.76 -11.29 -26.04
C PHE A 22 -29.25 -10.93 -26.03
N GLU A 23 -29.60 -9.64 -26.01
CA GLU A 23 -30.99 -9.19 -26.04
C GLU A 23 -31.54 -9.36 -27.45
N ARG A 24 -32.64 -10.11 -27.58
CA ARG A 24 -33.30 -10.34 -28.87
C ARG A 24 -34.16 -9.16 -29.33
N ALA A 25 -34.60 -8.33 -28.39
CA ALA A 25 -35.39 -7.14 -28.64
C ALA A 25 -34.93 -6.04 -27.69
N LEU A 26 -34.88 -4.82 -28.19
CA LEU A 26 -34.54 -3.63 -27.41
C LEU A 26 -35.85 -2.98 -26.96
N ASP A 27 -36.53 -3.55 -25.97
CA ASP A 27 -37.80 -3.06 -25.45
C ASP A 27 -37.63 -2.08 -24.27
N ASP A 28 -38.73 -1.55 -23.75
CA ASP A 28 -38.73 -0.58 -22.64
C ASP A 28 -38.12 -1.17 -21.36
N ARG A 29 -38.20 -2.49 -21.15
CA ARG A 29 -37.56 -3.16 -20.01
C ARG A 29 -36.04 -3.09 -20.13
N VAL A 30 -35.48 -3.27 -21.31
CA VAL A 30 -34.04 -3.10 -21.55
C VAL A 30 -33.64 -1.62 -21.38
N VAL A 31 -34.44 -0.69 -21.90
CA VAL A 31 -34.20 0.76 -21.72
C VAL A 31 -34.16 1.14 -20.24
N ASP A 32 -35.17 0.75 -19.47
CA ASP A 32 -35.25 0.99 -18.03
C ASP A 32 -34.06 0.40 -17.28
N ARG A 33 -33.67 -0.84 -17.60
CA ARG A 33 -32.52 -1.52 -16.99
C ARG A 33 -31.22 -0.76 -17.24
N ILE A 34 -30.98 -0.35 -18.48
CA ILE A 34 -29.75 0.38 -18.84
C ILE A 34 -29.75 1.79 -18.23
N ALA A 35 -30.84 2.55 -18.35
CA ALA A 35 -30.96 3.88 -17.76
C ALA A 35 -30.75 3.84 -16.24
N HIS A 36 -31.39 2.88 -15.56
CA HIS A 36 -31.20 2.68 -14.13
C HIS A 36 -29.75 2.33 -13.76
N THR A 37 -29.09 1.49 -14.55
CA THR A 37 -27.68 1.12 -14.32
C THR A 37 -26.76 2.33 -14.48
N LEU A 38 -26.96 3.18 -15.49
CA LEU A 38 -26.12 4.37 -15.71
C LEU A 38 -26.26 5.38 -14.57
N VAL A 39 -27.47 5.61 -14.06
CA VAL A 39 -27.68 6.59 -12.98
C VAL A 39 -27.32 6.08 -11.58
N THR A 40 -27.24 4.76 -11.37
CA THR A 40 -26.93 4.17 -10.05
C THR A 40 -25.55 3.53 -9.96
N GLN A 41 -24.96 3.13 -11.09
CA GLN A 41 -23.72 2.37 -11.18
C GLN A 41 -22.90 2.79 -12.41
N PRO A 42 -22.51 4.08 -12.54
CA PRO A 42 -21.82 4.58 -13.72
C PRO A 42 -20.51 3.83 -14.01
N LEU A 43 -20.08 3.81 -15.26
CA LEU A 43 -18.95 3.03 -15.73
C LEU A 43 -17.61 3.61 -15.27
N ALA A 44 -16.69 2.71 -14.91
CA ALA A 44 -15.32 3.03 -14.55
C ALA A 44 -15.21 4.11 -13.45
N THR A 45 -14.76 5.32 -13.80
CA THR A 45 -14.55 6.47 -12.90
C THR A 45 -15.50 7.63 -13.23
N LEU A 46 -16.47 7.42 -14.11
CA LEU A 46 -17.42 8.44 -14.54
C LEU A 46 -18.51 8.66 -13.50
N VAL A 47 -19.17 9.82 -13.60
CA VAL A 47 -20.45 10.09 -12.92
C VAL A 47 -21.61 10.04 -13.92
N PRO A 48 -22.88 9.93 -13.48
CA PRO A 48 -24.04 9.84 -14.37
C PRO A 48 -24.12 10.99 -15.39
N GLU A 49 -23.68 12.19 -15.01
CA GLU A 49 -23.62 13.36 -15.87
C GLU A 49 -22.65 13.18 -17.04
N ASP A 50 -21.48 12.56 -16.79
CA ASP A 50 -20.49 12.30 -17.84
C ASP A 50 -21.03 11.29 -18.84
N GLU A 51 -21.68 10.21 -18.37
CA GLU A 51 -22.25 9.17 -19.23
C GLU A 51 -23.42 9.69 -20.06
N TYR A 52 -24.29 10.49 -19.44
CA TYR A 52 -25.35 11.18 -20.15
C TYR A 52 -24.80 12.10 -21.24
N GLY A 53 -23.81 12.93 -20.90
CA GLY A 53 -23.15 13.82 -21.87
C GLY A 53 -22.52 13.04 -23.02
N ALA A 54 -21.86 11.93 -22.70
CA ALA A 54 -21.26 11.02 -23.67
C ALA A 54 -22.32 10.39 -24.60
N LEU A 55 -23.47 9.95 -24.08
CA LEU A 55 -24.57 9.43 -24.90
C LEU A 55 -25.16 10.49 -25.82
N VAL A 56 -25.43 11.69 -25.30
CA VAL A 56 -25.95 12.81 -26.09
C VAL A 56 -24.98 13.18 -27.22
N GLU A 57 -23.68 13.24 -26.93
CA GLU A 57 -22.63 13.48 -27.91
C GLU A 57 -22.63 12.38 -29.00
N GLY A 58 -22.57 11.11 -28.60
CA GLY A 58 -22.51 9.98 -29.54
C GLY A 58 -23.73 9.85 -30.46
N ILE A 59 -24.91 10.24 -29.98
CA ILE A 59 -26.13 10.30 -30.81
C ILE A 59 -26.03 11.43 -31.84
N ALA A 60 -25.46 12.58 -31.46
CA ALA A 60 -25.42 13.79 -32.28
C ALA A 60 -24.35 13.76 -33.40
N THR A 61 -23.21 13.09 -33.20
CA THR A 61 -22.08 13.10 -34.16
C THR A 61 -22.42 12.47 -35.51
N ARG A 62 -23.47 11.64 -35.59
CA ARG A 62 -23.83 10.81 -36.77
C ARG A 62 -22.68 9.93 -37.29
N GLU A 63 -21.59 9.80 -36.52
CA GLU A 63 -20.55 8.83 -36.79
C GLU A 63 -21.11 7.41 -36.63
N PRO A 64 -20.55 6.41 -37.34
CA PRO A 64 -20.96 5.02 -37.17
C PRO A 64 -20.84 4.61 -35.70
N ILE A 65 -21.85 3.90 -35.20
CA ILE A 65 -21.83 3.36 -33.84
C ILE A 65 -20.62 2.43 -33.71
N PRO A 66 -19.73 2.65 -32.72
CA PRO A 66 -18.61 1.76 -32.50
C PRO A 66 -19.17 0.41 -32.05
N THR A 67 -18.81 -0.65 -32.78
CA THR A 67 -19.17 -2.02 -32.43
C THR A 67 -17.90 -2.83 -32.30
N LEU A 68 -17.49 -3.08 -31.06
CA LEU A 68 -16.41 -4.03 -30.76
C LEU A 68 -16.84 -5.50 -30.92
N ILE A 69 -18.15 -5.72 -31.01
CA ILE A 69 -18.79 -7.03 -31.14
C ILE A 69 -19.86 -6.98 -32.23
N GLN A 70 -20.16 -8.13 -32.83
CA GLN A 70 -21.32 -8.26 -33.74
C GLN A 70 -22.60 -8.31 -32.92
N LEU A 71 -23.56 -7.46 -33.27
CA LEU A 71 -24.89 -7.40 -32.65
C LEU A 71 -25.96 -7.87 -33.64
N PRO A 72 -27.04 -8.50 -33.16
CA PRO A 72 -28.15 -8.92 -34.02
C PRO A 72 -29.05 -7.76 -34.46
N HIS A 73 -28.74 -6.52 -34.08
CA HIS A 73 -29.54 -5.33 -34.30
C HIS A 73 -28.90 -4.40 -35.34
N PRO A 74 -29.66 -3.83 -36.28
CA PRO A 74 -29.16 -2.83 -37.22
C PRO A 74 -28.78 -1.52 -36.50
N GLU A 75 -27.84 -0.76 -37.08
CA GLU A 75 -27.34 0.48 -36.46
C GLU A 75 -28.44 1.50 -36.16
N ALA A 76 -29.46 1.59 -37.03
CA ALA A 76 -30.59 2.51 -36.82
C ALA A 76 -31.37 2.18 -35.53
N GLU A 77 -31.61 0.89 -35.26
CA GLU A 77 -32.30 0.42 -34.06
C GLU A 77 -31.45 0.66 -32.81
N LEU A 78 -30.14 0.45 -32.90
CA LEU A 78 -29.21 0.76 -31.80
C LEU A 78 -29.21 2.27 -31.48
N ARG A 79 -29.24 3.14 -32.50
CA ARG A 79 -29.27 4.59 -32.29
C ARG A 79 -30.58 5.05 -31.66
N GLU A 80 -31.70 4.50 -32.12
CA GLU A 80 -33.02 4.74 -31.52
C GLU A 80 -33.06 4.27 -30.06
N PHE A 81 -32.53 3.07 -29.78
CA PHE A 81 -32.41 2.53 -28.44
C PHE A 81 -31.63 3.47 -27.50
N LEU A 82 -30.44 3.92 -27.91
CA LEU A 82 -29.64 4.87 -27.11
C LEU A 82 -30.40 6.18 -26.87
N GLY A 83 -31.15 6.68 -27.87
CA GLY A 83 -32.01 7.85 -27.72
C GLY A 83 -33.09 7.67 -26.65
N ARG A 84 -33.74 6.51 -26.61
CA ARG A 84 -34.73 6.20 -25.56
C ARG A 84 -34.08 6.04 -24.18
N VAL A 85 -32.86 5.51 -24.10
CA VAL A 85 -32.09 5.47 -22.85
C VAL A 85 -31.83 6.89 -22.32
N VAL A 86 -31.39 7.82 -23.18
CA VAL A 86 -31.18 9.23 -22.80
C VAL A 86 -32.48 9.86 -22.32
N ALA A 87 -33.58 9.71 -23.06
CA ALA A 87 -34.88 10.23 -22.66
C ALA A 87 -35.32 9.67 -21.30
N ARG A 88 -35.10 8.37 -21.08
CA ARG A 88 -35.42 7.73 -19.81
C ARG A 88 -34.55 8.25 -18.66
N MET A 89 -33.26 8.48 -18.90
CA MET A 89 -32.38 9.12 -17.91
C MET A 89 -32.88 10.52 -17.54
N ASP A 90 -33.37 11.32 -18.50
CA ASP A 90 -33.94 12.64 -18.20
C ASP A 90 -35.19 12.57 -17.33
N GLU A 91 -36.08 11.61 -17.59
CA GLU A 91 -37.27 11.36 -16.74
C GLU A 91 -36.90 10.97 -15.30
N MET A 92 -35.72 10.36 -15.10
CA MET A 92 -35.24 9.94 -13.78
C MET A 92 -34.63 11.09 -12.95
N ARG A 93 -34.59 12.33 -13.47
CA ARG A 93 -34.02 13.46 -12.73
C ARG A 93 -34.95 13.94 -11.59
N PRO A 94 -34.39 14.41 -10.45
CA PRO A 94 -32.97 14.44 -10.12
C PRO A 94 -32.43 13.03 -9.83
N TRP A 95 -31.23 12.74 -10.33
CA TRP A 95 -30.60 11.44 -10.11
C TRP A 95 -30.15 11.28 -8.65
N PRO A 96 -30.11 10.05 -8.14
CA PRO A 96 -29.68 9.79 -6.77
C PRO A 96 -28.20 10.15 -6.58
N THR A 97 -27.86 10.63 -5.38
CA THR A 97 -26.46 10.73 -4.97
C THR A 97 -25.87 9.34 -4.87
N LEU A 98 -24.75 9.11 -5.55
CA LEU A 98 -24.07 7.83 -5.50
C LEU A 98 -23.45 7.59 -4.12
N PRO A 99 -23.59 6.40 -3.54
CA PRO A 99 -23.05 6.11 -2.21
C PRO A 99 -21.52 6.15 -2.19
N TYR A 100 -20.88 5.88 -3.33
CA TYR A 100 -19.45 5.97 -3.53
C TYR A 100 -19.10 6.09 -5.02
N LEU A 101 -17.93 6.63 -5.29
CA LEU A 101 -17.32 6.75 -6.61
C LEU A 101 -15.99 6.01 -6.62
N ARG A 102 -15.72 5.28 -7.71
CA ARG A 102 -14.40 4.70 -7.94
C ARG A 102 -13.45 5.78 -8.42
N MET A 103 -12.33 5.93 -7.75
CA MET A 103 -11.33 6.95 -8.08
C MET A 103 -10.36 6.43 -9.17
N PRO A 104 -9.67 7.33 -9.90
CA PRO A 104 -8.67 6.94 -10.89
C PRO A 104 -7.55 6.08 -10.31
N LYS A 105 -6.94 5.21 -11.12
CA LYS A 105 -5.83 4.34 -10.71
C LYS A 105 -4.68 5.11 -10.07
N ASP A 106 -4.35 6.28 -10.62
CA ASP A 106 -3.22 7.11 -10.18
C ASP A 106 -3.47 7.82 -8.85
N SER A 107 -4.69 7.72 -8.29
CA SER A 107 -4.98 8.23 -6.94
C SER A 107 -4.44 7.35 -5.82
N VAL A 108 -3.81 6.21 -6.14
CA VAL A 108 -3.31 5.25 -5.14
C VAL A 108 -2.30 5.84 -4.15
N SER A 109 -1.53 6.85 -4.54
CA SER A 109 -0.52 7.48 -3.67
C SER A 109 -1.11 8.19 -2.44
N ILE A 110 -2.42 8.51 -2.45
CA ILE A 110 -3.08 9.09 -1.26
C ILE A 110 -3.11 8.13 -0.07
N PHE A 111 -2.87 6.83 -0.31
CA PHE A 111 -2.88 5.79 0.72
C PHE A 111 -1.50 5.45 1.27
N GLU A 112 -0.41 6.09 0.82
CA GLU A 112 0.97 5.77 1.25
C GLU A 112 1.18 5.80 2.77
N ASN A 113 0.42 6.63 3.50
CA ASN A 113 0.47 6.74 4.96
C ASN A 113 -0.89 6.51 5.62
N ALA A 114 -1.83 5.91 4.90
CA ALA A 114 -3.19 5.73 5.38
C ALA A 114 -3.28 4.52 6.34
N ALA A 115 -4.15 4.62 7.34
CA ALA A 115 -4.23 3.61 8.40
C ALA A 115 -5.05 2.39 7.93
N PRO A 116 -4.54 1.15 8.08
CA PRO A 116 -5.36 -0.04 7.98
C PRO A 116 -6.41 -0.05 9.09
N ILE A 117 -7.67 -0.28 8.73
CA ILE A 117 -8.80 -0.20 9.67
C ILE A 117 -9.60 -1.51 9.78
N ALA A 118 -9.52 -2.38 8.77
CA ALA A 118 -10.16 -3.69 8.81
C ALA A 118 -9.49 -4.70 7.88
N ARG A 119 -9.65 -5.98 8.22
CA ARG A 119 -9.42 -7.14 7.37
C ARG A 119 -10.74 -7.68 6.87
N ILE A 120 -10.83 -7.93 5.57
CA ILE A 120 -12.00 -8.51 4.93
C ILE A 120 -11.61 -9.89 4.39
N SER A 121 -12.12 -10.93 5.04
CA SER A 121 -11.87 -12.32 4.66
C SER A 121 -12.80 -12.75 3.52
N ALA A 122 -12.49 -12.26 2.32
CA ALA A 122 -13.21 -12.53 1.09
C ALA A 122 -12.29 -12.34 -0.12
N SER A 123 -12.60 -12.99 -1.25
CA SER A 123 -11.83 -12.83 -2.47
C SER A 123 -12.14 -11.49 -3.17
N VAL A 124 -11.21 -11.02 -4.01
CA VAL A 124 -11.44 -9.85 -4.90
C VAL A 124 -12.71 -10.04 -5.74
N GLY A 125 -12.93 -11.24 -6.28
CA GLY A 125 -14.12 -11.55 -7.08
C GLY A 125 -15.41 -11.35 -6.29
N ASP A 126 -15.45 -11.80 -5.04
CA ASP A 126 -16.61 -11.65 -4.16
C ASP A 126 -16.88 -10.18 -3.83
N ILE A 127 -15.84 -9.43 -3.46
CA ILE A 127 -15.98 -8.00 -3.14
C ILE A 127 -16.40 -7.22 -4.39
N GLN A 128 -15.81 -7.49 -5.56
CA GLN A 128 -16.21 -6.88 -6.82
C GLN A 128 -17.70 -7.06 -7.11
N GLY A 129 -18.26 -8.26 -6.89
CA GLY A 129 -19.69 -8.53 -7.07
C GLY A 129 -20.59 -7.83 -6.03
N ARG A 130 -20.06 -7.61 -4.82
CA ARG A 130 -20.80 -6.97 -3.72
C ARG A 130 -20.82 -5.44 -3.80
N ILE A 131 -19.82 -4.83 -4.44
CA ILE A 131 -19.72 -3.38 -4.67
C ILE A 131 -19.97 -2.96 -6.13
N SER A 132 -20.17 -3.91 -7.06
CA SER A 132 -20.33 -3.65 -8.50
C SER A 132 -19.22 -2.78 -9.12
N ARG A 133 -17.98 -2.93 -8.64
CA ARG A 133 -16.81 -2.20 -9.14
C ARG A 133 -15.60 -3.11 -9.24
N ALA A 134 -14.93 -3.06 -10.39
CA ALA A 134 -13.72 -3.82 -10.63
C ALA A 134 -12.50 -3.19 -9.92
N PHE A 135 -11.63 -4.04 -9.40
CA PHE A 135 -10.36 -3.60 -8.86
C PHE A 135 -9.40 -3.28 -10.01
N TYR A 136 -8.40 -2.44 -9.73
CA TYR A 136 -7.22 -2.30 -10.57
C TYR A 136 -6.19 -3.36 -10.19
N SER A 137 -5.33 -3.71 -11.13
CA SER A 137 -4.09 -4.45 -10.84
C SER A 137 -2.88 -3.55 -11.11
N GLY A 138 -1.91 -3.56 -10.21
CA GLY A 138 -0.66 -2.81 -10.28
C GLY A 138 0.51 -3.65 -9.79
N THR A 139 1.70 -3.32 -10.29
CA THR A 139 2.95 -4.04 -9.94
C THR A 139 3.44 -3.71 -8.53
N GLU A 140 3.13 -2.51 -8.03
CA GLU A 140 3.62 -1.99 -6.74
C GLU A 140 2.62 -2.24 -5.58
N TYR A 141 1.33 -2.03 -5.81
CA TYR A 141 0.28 -2.09 -4.78
C TYR A 141 -0.63 -3.33 -4.90
N GLY A 142 -0.24 -4.30 -5.71
CA GLY A 142 -1.06 -5.49 -5.99
C GLY A 142 -2.39 -5.14 -6.66
N THR A 143 -3.46 -5.78 -6.21
CA THR A 143 -4.84 -5.56 -6.64
C THR A 143 -5.55 -4.63 -5.67
N PHE A 144 -6.11 -3.53 -6.16
CA PHE A 144 -6.64 -2.48 -5.31
C PHE A 144 -7.82 -1.71 -5.91
N ILE A 145 -8.61 -1.06 -5.06
CA ILE A 145 -9.65 -0.12 -5.49
C ILE A 145 -9.74 1.09 -4.54
N PRO A 146 -9.49 2.31 -5.04
CA PRO A 146 -9.74 3.53 -4.30
C PRO A 146 -11.20 3.98 -4.50
N LEU A 147 -11.89 4.29 -3.40
CA LEU A 147 -13.28 4.75 -3.39
C LEU A 147 -13.41 6.06 -2.63
N LYS A 148 -14.16 7.00 -3.22
CA LYS A 148 -14.65 8.20 -2.53
C LYS A 148 -16.09 7.97 -2.10
N MET A 149 -16.34 7.96 -0.79
CA MET A 149 -17.66 7.78 -0.21
C MET A 149 -18.51 9.05 -0.29
N ALA A 150 -19.83 8.92 -0.18
CA ALA A 150 -20.76 10.06 -0.18
C ALA A 150 -20.51 11.05 0.96
N SER A 151 -20.02 10.58 2.11
CA SER A 151 -19.55 11.45 3.21
C SER A 151 -18.35 12.32 2.87
N GLY A 152 -17.67 12.03 1.76
CA GLY A 152 -16.39 12.64 1.38
C GLY A 152 -15.16 11.82 1.81
N ARG A 153 -15.34 10.75 2.60
CA ARG A 153 -14.25 9.83 2.97
C ARG A 153 -13.59 9.20 1.76
N VAL A 154 -12.30 8.90 1.90
CA VAL A 154 -11.54 8.20 0.88
C VAL A 154 -10.99 6.91 1.47
N VAL A 155 -11.54 5.79 1.00
CA VAL A 155 -11.20 4.44 1.48
C VAL A 155 -10.57 3.64 0.35
N GLY A 156 -9.67 2.74 0.71
CA GLY A 156 -8.97 1.87 -0.23
C GLY A 156 -9.05 0.41 0.22
N MET A 157 -9.30 -0.49 -0.72
CA MET A 157 -9.21 -1.93 -0.48
C MET A 157 -8.04 -2.49 -1.27
N PHE A 158 -7.15 -3.25 -0.63
CA PHE A 158 -5.89 -3.75 -1.23
C PHE A 158 -5.67 -5.23 -0.93
N THR A 159 -5.03 -5.95 -1.86
CA THR A 159 -4.55 -7.32 -1.69
C THR A 159 -3.46 -7.63 -2.73
N PRO A 160 -2.40 -8.41 -2.40
CA PRO A 160 -2.14 -8.99 -1.09
C PRO A 160 -1.72 -7.92 -0.07
N PHE A 161 -2.07 -8.16 1.19
CA PHE A 161 -1.55 -7.39 2.33
C PHE A 161 -0.89 -8.32 3.36
N TRP A 162 -1.47 -9.49 3.57
CA TRP A 162 -0.89 -10.58 4.36
C TRP A 162 -0.08 -11.53 3.48
N SER A 163 1.03 -12.04 3.99
CA SER A 163 1.91 -12.98 3.26
C SER A 163 1.34 -14.39 3.16
N ASP A 164 0.41 -14.75 4.05
CA ASP A 164 -0.21 -16.07 4.17
C ASP A 164 -1.66 -16.11 3.67
N SER A 165 -2.21 -14.98 3.19
CA SER A 165 -3.61 -14.85 2.83
C SER A 165 -3.84 -13.80 1.74
N ASP A 166 -4.76 -14.09 0.82
CA ASP A 166 -5.25 -13.12 -0.18
C ASP A 166 -6.35 -12.19 0.37
N ASP A 167 -6.48 -12.12 1.70
CA ASP A 167 -7.48 -11.31 2.37
C ASP A 167 -7.27 -9.83 2.04
N ILE A 168 -8.36 -9.07 2.06
CA ILE A 168 -8.36 -7.68 1.63
C ILE A 168 -8.22 -6.77 2.85
N VAL A 169 -7.21 -5.90 2.83
CA VAL A 169 -7.10 -4.83 3.82
C VAL A 169 -7.96 -3.66 3.39
N LEU A 170 -8.73 -3.11 4.34
CA LEU A 170 -9.43 -1.84 4.19
C LEU A 170 -8.64 -0.75 4.89
N VAL A 171 -8.43 0.36 4.19
CA VAL A 171 -7.59 1.49 4.61
C VAL A 171 -8.40 2.79 4.49
N ASP A 172 -8.24 3.73 5.43
CA ASP A 172 -8.86 5.06 5.37
C ASP A 172 -7.80 6.17 5.26
N ALA A 173 -7.87 6.96 4.19
CA ALA A 173 -6.94 8.07 3.91
C ALA A 173 -7.43 9.43 4.46
N THR A 174 -8.63 9.48 5.03
CA THR A 174 -9.27 10.74 5.48
C THR A 174 -8.69 11.28 6.80
N HIS A 175 -7.81 10.52 7.48
CA HIS A 175 -7.22 10.85 8.79
C HIS A 175 -8.27 11.24 9.83
N ASP A 176 -9.38 10.49 9.87
CA ASP A 176 -10.46 10.74 10.82
C ASP A 176 -10.13 10.17 12.21
N PRO A 177 -10.48 10.87 13.31
CA PRO A 177 -10.33 10.32 14.65
C PRO A 177 -11.15 9.05 14.92
N ASP A 178 -12.24 8.80 14.17
CA ASP A 178 -13.04 7.58 14.26
C ASP A 178 -12.94 6.72 12.98
N PRO A 179 -11.95 5.79 12.90
CA PRO A 179 -11.82 4.87 11.77
C PRO A 179 -13.00 3.91 11.63
N HIS A 180 -13.84 3.74 12.66
CA HIS A 180 -15.00 2.85 12.59
C HIS A 180 -16.16 3.45 11.79
N ALA A 181 -16.19 4.77 11.62
CA ALA A 181 -17.18 5.44 10.80
C ALA A 181 -17.05 5.02 9.32
N ALA A 182 -15.83 4.87 8.81
CA ALA A 182 -15.57 4.45 7.44
C ALA A 182 -16.07 3.01 7.17
N ILE A 183 -15.82 2.09 8.10
CA ILE A 183 -16.31 0.70 8.01
C ILE A 183 -17.83 0.68 8.00
N THR A 184 -18.45 1.42 8.92
CA THR A 184 -19.91 1.47 9.06
C THR A 184 -20.57 2.03 7.81
N GLU A 185 -20.04 3.12 7.26
CA GLU A 185 -20.52 3.70 6.01
C GLU A 185 -20.41 2.69 4.86
N LEU A 186 -19.23 2.09 4.65
CA LEU A 186 -19.00 1.10 3.59
C LEU A 186 -19.99 -0.07 3.66
N LEU A 187 -20.21 -0.63 4.85
CA LEU A 187 -21.15 -1.74 5.02
C LEU A 187 -22.61 -1.33 4.85
N SER A 188 -22.97 -0.09 5.17
CA SER A 188 -24.34 0.39 5.01
C SER A 188 -24.77 0.58 3.54
N VAL A 189 -23.81 0.76 2.63
CA VAL A 189 -24.05 1.05 1.22
C VAL A 189 -23.57 -0.03 0.25
N THR A 190 -22.99 -1.11 0.76
CA THR A 190 -22.52 -2.25 -0.03
C THR A 190 -23.22 -3.54 0.40
N ARG A 191 -23.03 -4.60 -0.39
CA ARG A 191 -23.47 -5.95 -0.01
C ARG A 191 -22.34 -6.76 0.63
N ILE A 192 -21.31 -6.11 1.16
CA ILE A 192 -20.23 -6.79 1.90
C ILE A 192 -20.84 -7.41 3.16
N ASP A 193 -20.55 -8.69 3.41
CA ASP A 193 -21.07 -9.38 4.58
C ASP A 193 -20.32 -8.88 5.83
N PRO A 194 -21.00 -8.25 6.81
CA PRO A 194 -20.36 -7.79 8.04
C PRO A 194 -19.60 -8.89 8.79
N ALA A 195 -20.02 -10.16 8.66
CA ALA A 195 -19.37 -11.28 9.32
C ALA A 195 -17.97 -11.58 8.75
N THR A 196 -17.67 -11.14 7.52
CA THR A 196 -16.33 -11.28 6.91
C THR A 196 -15.38 -10.15 7.27
N VAL A 197 -15.84 -9.14 8.01
CA VAL A 197 -15.10 -7.91 8.26
C VAL A 197 -14.63 -7.89 9.70
N THR A 198 -13.33 -8.08 9.90
CA THR A 198 -12.68 -7.97 11.20
C THR A 198 -12.06 -6.60 11.34
N ARG A 199 -12.41 -5.86 12.39
CA ARG A 199 -11.79 -4.56 12.67
C ARG A 199 -10.35 -4.78 13.11
N LEU A 200 -9.44 -3.96 12.61
CA LEU A 200 -8.05 -3.99 13.03
C LEU A 200 -7.83 -2.93 14.12
N THR A 201 -7.14 -3.32 15.17
CA THR A 201 -6.58 -2.44 16.20
C THR A 201 -5.08 -2.25 15.97
N ALA A 202 -4.44 -1.34 16.71
CA ALA A 202 -2.99 -1.20 16.67
C ALA A 202 -2.27 -2.54 16.99
N ASP A 203 -2.79 -3.29 17.95
CA ASP A 203 -2.26 -4.60 18.36
C ASP A 203 -2.42 -5.66 17.25
N ASP A 204 -3.47 -5.57 16.43
CA ASP A 204 -3.68 -6.44 15.26
C ASP A 204 -2.77 -6.08 14.08
N LEU A 205 -2.02 -4.97 14.15
CA LEU A 205 -1.08 -4.55 13.11
C LEU A 205 0.38 -4.81 13.51
N GLU A 206 0.66 -4.95 14.81
CA GLU A 206 1.99 -5.25 15.35
C GLU A 206 2.65 -6.55 14.83
N PRO A 207 1.93 -7.61 14.41
CA PRO A 207 2.54 -8.80 13.80
C PRO A 207 2.62 -8.82 12.27
N PHE A 208 2.02 -7.85 11.54
CA PHE A 208 1.63 -8.09 10.13
C PHE A 208 2.32 -7.26 9.05
N SER A 209 3.57 -6.83 9.24
CA SER A 209 4.41 -6.56 8.06
C SER A 209 5.87 -6.85 8.29
N ASP A 210 6.23 -8.13 8.43
CA ASP A 210 7.61 -8.52 8.14
C ASP A 210 7.87 -8.34 6.63
N LYS A 211 8.08 -7.08 6.22
CA LYS A 211 8.39 -6.61 4.87
C LYS A 211 9.72 -7.20 4.40
N TYR A 212 10.57 -7.59 5.35
CA TYR A 212 11.91 -8.07 5.12
C TYR A 212 12.15 -9.40 5.83
N ALA A 213 12.82 -10.34 5.15
CA ALA A 213 13.20 -11.61 5.75
C ALA A 213 14.19 -11.39 6.90
N THR A 214 14.13 -12.22 7.94
CA THR A 214 15.01 -12.09 9.12
C THR A 214 15.99 -13.26 9.27
N THR A 215 17.07 -13.01 10.02
CA THR A 215 18.02 -14.03 10.48
C THR A 215 18.05 -14.03 12.01
N PRO A 216 17.99 -15.20 12.66
CA PRO A 216 18.11 -15.27 14.12
C PRO A 216 19.51 -14.89 14.57
N ILE A 217 19.64 -14.52 15.85
CA ILE A 217 20.94 -14.41 16.50
C ILE A 217 21.64 -15.78 16.51
N HIS A 218 22.96 -15.78 16.35
CA HIS A 218 23.77 -16.98 16.41
C HIS A 218 23.73 -17.58 17.83
N ASP A 219 23.59 -18.91 17.92
CA ASP A 219 23.28 -19.62 19.17
C ASP A 219 24.29 -19.36 20.31
N ASN A 220 25.57 -19.17 19.98
CA ASN A 220 26.62 -18.82 20.95
C ASN A 220 26.36 -17.53 21.75
N PHE A 221 25.47 -16.65 21.29
CA PHE A 221 25.13 -15.39 21.98
C PHE A 221 23.75 -15.45 22.65
N ARG A 222 23.01 -16.56 22.56
CA ARG A 222 21.73 -16.69 23.25
C ARG A 222 21.92 -16.62 24.76
N GLY A 223 21.09 -15.82 25.42
CA GLY A 223 21.13 -15.65 26.87
C GLY A 223 22.26 -14.74 27.38
N GLU A 224 22.99 -14.04 26.49
CA GLU A 224 24.05 -13.09 26.88
C GLU A 224 23.58 -11.88 27.71
N HIS A 225 22.27 -11.63 27.75
CA HIS A 225 21.64 -10.59 28.58
C HIS A 225 21.39 -11.04 30.02
N LEU A 226 21.48 -12.35 30.29
CA LEU A 226 21.18 -12.90 31.60
C LEU A 226 22.34 -12.63 32.57
N PRO A 227 22.06 -12.24 33.82
CA PRO A 227 23.08 -12.13 34.85
C PRO A 227 23.81 -13.46 35.08
N GLY A 228 25.15 -13.43 35.04
CA GLY A 228 25.97 -14.63 35.24
C GLY A 228 26.01 -15.59 34.04
N ASN A 229 25.64 -15.12 32.85
CA ASN A 229 25.75 -15.90 31.61
C ASN A 229 27.21 -16.36 31.35
N SER A 230 27.35 -17.43 30.57
CA SER A 230 28.67 -17.98 30.18
C SER A 230 29.24 -17.36 28.90
N VAL A 231 28.51 -16.45 28.25
CA VAL A 231 28.91 -15.81 26.98
C VAL A 231 29.93 -14.71 27.25
N TRP A 232 29.65 -13.86 28.25
CA TRP A 232 30.48 -12.73 28.64
C TRP A 232 30.89 -12.87 30.11
N GLY A 233 32.19 -13.10 30.34
CA GLY A 233 32.73 -13.34 31.67
C GLY A 233 32.57 -12.14 32.60
N GLY A 234 31.52 -12.15 33.44
CA GLY A 234 31.26 -11.12 34.45
C GLY A 234 30.50 -9.89 33.96
N THR A 235 30.04 -9.87 32.71
CA THR A 235 29.20 -8.80 32.13
C THR A 235 27.98 -9.37 31.42
N GLN A 236 27.05 -8.51 31.03
CA GLN A 236 25.82 -8.90 30.33
C GLN A 236 25.43 -7.82 29.31
N VAL A 237 24.93 -8.26 28.17
CA VAL A 237 24.47 -7.33 27.13
C VAL A 237 23.15 -6.72 27.55
N ALA A 238 23.06 -5.39 27.47
CA ALA A 238 21.81 -4.68 27.72
C ALA A 238 20.85 -4.93 26.55
N TYR A 239 19.73 -5.59 26.81
CA TYR A 239 18.62 -5.74 25.87
C TYR A 239 17.64 -4.59 26.10
N LEU A 240 17.36 -3.84 25.04
CA LEU A 240 16.50 -2.66 25.11
C LEU A 240 15.03 -3.08 25.03
N THR A 241 14.20 -2.41 25.83
CA THR A 241 12.75 -2.42 25.65
C THR A 241 12.36 -1.68 24.36
N PRO A 242 11.13 -1.90 23.83
CA PRO A 242 10.61 -1.13 22.70
C PRO A 242 10.74 0.38 22.88
N GLU A 243 10.48 0.90 24.09
CA GLU A 243 10.57 2.33 24.39
C GLU A 243 12.02 2.84 24.45
N GLU A 244 12.95 2.01 24.91
CA GLU A 244 14.36 2.38 25.00
C GLU A 244 15.06 2.38 23.64
N ARG A 245 14.72 1.43 22.76
CA ARG A 245 15.33 1.35 21.42
C ARG A 245 14.95 2.53 20.52
N GLU A 246 13.83 3.20 20.76
CA GLU A 246 13.43 4.39 19.99
C GLU A 246 14.44 5.53 20.04
N ARG A 247 15.26 5.61 21.11
CA ARG A 247 16.36 6.57 21.23
C ARG A 247 17.45 6.38 20.16
N TYR A 248 17.48 5.20 19.54
CA TYR A 248 18.45 4.80 18.53
C TYR A 248 17.85 4.72 17.12
N ARG A 249 16.55 5.01 16.96
CA ARG A 249 15.85 4.92 15.67
C ARG A 249 16.43 5.93 14.67
N LEU A 250 16.57 5.48 13.44
CA LEU A 250 16.89 6.32 12.29
C LEU A 250 15.65 6.56 11.45
N THR A 251 15.53 7.76 10.90
CA THR A 251 14.43 8.13 9.99
C THR A 251 15.01 8.73 8.72
N ALA A 252 14.41 8.42 7.57
CA ALA A 252 14.76 9.06 6.31
C ALA A 252 14.02 10.40 6.15
N TYR A 253 14.74 11.44 5.73
CA TYR A 253 14.18 12.75 5.46
C TYR A 253 14.97 13.45 4.33
N ASN A 254 14.29 13.83 3.24
CA ASN A 254 14.88 14.50 2.08
C ASN A 254 16.15 13.82 1.51
N GLY A 255 16.17 12.48 1.50
CA GLY A 255 17.30 11.72 0.98
C GLY A 255 18.46 11.50 1.95
N LEU A 256 18.31 11.90 3.21
CA LEU A 256 19.31 11.78 4.27
C LEU A 256 18.73 10.99 5.46
N LEU A 257 19.60 10.39 6.27
CA LEU A 257 19.24 9.80 7.56
C LEU A 257 19.39 10.80 8.70
N ILE A 258 18.39 10.84 9.57
CA ILE A 258 18.39 11.57 10.84
C ILE A 258 18.24 10.62 12.02
N ASP A 259 18.82 10.99 13.16
CA ASP A 259 18.66 10.27 14.43
C ASP A 259 17.35 10.61 15.14
N ALA A 260 17.05 9.93 16.24
CA ALA A 260 15.85 10.14 17.05
C ALA A 260 15.72 11.56 17.65
N ARG A 261 16.78 12.37 17.62
CA ARG A 261 16.78 13.77 18.07
C ARG A 261 16.52 14.74 16.90
N GLY A 262 16.31 14.22 15.70
CA GLY A 262 16.13 15.01 14.47
C GLY A 262 17.44 15.57 13.90
N GLN A 263 18.60 15.08 14.34
CA GLN A 263 19.90 15.53 13.84
C GLN A 263 20.36 14.65 12.69
N LEU A 264 21.06 15.24 11.71
CA LEU A 264 21.68 14.48 10.63
C LEU A 264 22.62 13.41 11.20
N LEU A 265 22.46 12.17 10.72
CA LEU A 265 23.30 11.07 11.17
C LEU A 265 24.76 11.34 10.81
N ASP A 266 25.61 11.38 11.82
CA ASP A 266 27.05 11.52 11.64
C ASP A 266 27.79 10.50 12.51
N THR A 267 28.56 9.65 11.85
CA THR A 267 29.30 8.55 12.47
C THR A 267 30.80 8.85 12.61
N SER A 268 31.25 10.09 12.32
CA SER A 268 32.67 10.46 12.31
C SER A 268 33.39 10.17 13.62
N ASN A 269 32.67 10.36 14.71
CA ASN A 269 33.19 10.17 16.07
C ASN A 269 32.85 8.77 16.63
N ALA A 270 32.13 7.94 15.89
CA ALA A 270 31.78 6.59 16.29
C ALA A 270 32.98 5.65 16.15
N ARG A 271 33.08 4.66 17.03
CA ARG A 271 34.08 3.61 16.99
C ARG A 271 33.41 2.29 17.33
N THR A 272 33.63 1.29 16.50
CA THR A 272 33.18 -0.07 16.75
C THR A 272 34.36 -0.97 17.11
N LEU A 273 34.07 -2.18 17.61
CA LEU A 273 35.11 -3.20 17.82
C LEU A 273 35.80 -3.62 16.52
N TRP A 274 35.12 -3.45 15.38
CA TRP A 274 35.61 -3.86 14.06
C TRP A 274 36.35 -2.75 13.32
N SER A 275 35.97 -1.50 13.58
CA SER A 275 36.51 -0.30 12.96
C SER A 275 37.10 0.63 14.03
N PRO A 276 38.22 0.22 14.69
CA PRO A 276 38.83 1.00 15.77
C PRO A 276 39.43 2.33 15.29
N ALA A 277 39.72 2.44 13.99
CA ALA A 277 40.07 3.70 13.33
C ALA A 277 38.92 4.74 13.35
N GLY A 278 37.70 4.30 13.65
CA GLY A 278 36.51 5.10 13.79
C GLY A 278 35.78 5.38 12.48
N GLY A 279 34.70 6.15 12.58
CA GLY A 279 33.91 6.58 11.44
C GLY A 279 32.70 5.70 11.12
N ARG A 280 32.48 4.60 11.85
CA ARG A 280 31.37 3.67 11.65
C ARG A 280 30.63 3.41 12.97
N ALA A 281 29.34 3.13 12.86
CA ALA A 281 28.46 2.76 13.98
C ALA A 281 27.84 1.38 13.72
N ILE A 282 27.44 0.65 14.76
CA ILE A 282 26.66 -0.57 14.57
C ILE A 282 25.21 -0.21 14.23
N PHE A 283 24.59 -0.98 13.35
CA PHE A 283 23.16 -0.85 13.05
C PHE A 283 22.46 -2.21 12.99
N VAL A 284 21.16 -2.18 13.26
CA VAL A 284 20.23 -3.29 13.00
C VAL A 284 19.00 -2.75 12.27
N MET A 285 18.46 -3.56 11.36
CA MET A 285 17.15 -3.34 10.75
C MET A 285 16.19 -4.42 11.24
N ASP A 286 15.01 -4.04 11.71
CA ASP A 286 13.95 -4.98 12.04
C ASP A 286 13.18 -5.47 10.80
N SER A 287 12.26 -6.40 10.98
CA SER A 287 11.48 -7.00 9.91
C SER A 287 10.56 -6.03 9.17
N ASN A 288 10.19 -4.90 9.78
CA ASN A 288 9.40 -3.83 9.17
C ASN A 288 10.28 -2.84 8.37
N GLY A 289 11.61 -2.95 8.48
CA GLY A 289 12.55 -2.06 7.82
C GLY A 289 12.95 -0.85 8.66
N VAL A 290 12.59 -0.82 9.95
CA VAL A 290 13.04 0.22 10.87
C VAL A 290 14.51 0.00 11.19
N LEU A 291 15.32 1.04 11.01
CA LEU A 291 16.74 1.01 11.32
C LEU A 291 17.00 1.62 12.70
N TYR A 292 17.87 0.95 13.46
CA TYR A 292 18.42 1.43 14.72
C TYR A 292 19.94 1.48 14.61
N SER A 293 20.57 2.53 15.14
CA SER A 293 22.03 2.68 15.09
C SER A 293 22.58 3.29 16.37
N SER A 294 23.77 2.84 16.76
CA SER A 294 24.48 3.34 17.94
C SER A 294 25.96 3.49 17.64
N PRO A 295 26.57 4.63 18.03
CA PRO A 295 28.02 4.76 18.01
C PRO A 295 28.70 3.91 19.10
N ASN A 296 27.92 3.39 20.05
CA ASN A 296 28.41 2.57 21.15
C ASN A 296 28.38 1.10 20.75
N HIS A 297 29.55 0.48 20.70
CA HIS A 297 29.73 -0.96 20.55
C HIS A 297 30.72 -1.43 21.60
N VAL A 298 30.20 -1.80 22.77
CA VAL A 298 30.98 -2.07 23.97
C VAL A 298 30.92 -3.56 24.26
N LEU A 299 32.09 -4.20 24.28
CA LEU A 299 32.21 -5.65 24.40
C LEU A 299 31.55 -6.16 25.69
N GLY A 300 30.58 -7.07 25.55
CA GLY A 300 29.83 -7.67 26.65
C GLY A 300 28.83 -6.73 27.33
N GLU A 301 28.57 -5.54 26.77
CA GLU A 301 27.62 -4.58 27.34
C GLU A 301 26.59 -4.09 26.30
N PHE A 302 27.02 -3.77 25.07
CA PHE A 302 26.12 -3.26 24.02
C PHE A 302 26.55 -3.74 22.64
N HIS A 303 25.67 -4.51 22.00
CA HIS A 303 25.90 -5.19 20.72
C HIS A 303 24.70 -5.02 19.78
N HIS A 304 24.77 -5.57 18.55
CA HIS A 304 23.63 -5.60 17.62
C HIS A 304 22.37 -6.18 18.27
N SER A 305 22.52 -7.24 19.08
CA SER A 305 21.43 -7.89 19.81
C SER A 305 20.73 -6.98 20.81
N SER A 306 21.37 -5.91 21.28
CA SER A 306 20.78 -4.93 22.19
C SER A 306 19.52 -4.29 21.61
N PHE A 307 19.53 -3.94 20.32
CA PHE A 307 18.44 -3.19 19.69
C PHE A 307 17.11 -3.94 19.65
N LEU A 308 17.15 -5.25 19.39
CA LEU A 308 15.97 -6.09 19.23
C LEU A 308 15.82 -7.11 20.36
N ALA A 309 16.51 -6.91 21.48
CA ALA A 309 16.49 -7.83 22.61
C ALA A 309 16.79 -9.30 22.21
N GLY A 310 17.73 -9.50 21.28
CA GLY A 310 18.13 -10.81 20.77
C GLY A 310 17.17 -11.46 19.76
N GLU A 311 16.06 -10.80 19.41
CA GLU A 311 15.13 -11.28 18.37
C GLU A 311 15.77 -11.26 16.96
N PRO A 312 15.20 -11.99 15.98
CA PRO A 312 15.69 -12.00 14.61
C PRO A 312 15.78 -10.61 13.98
N ALA A 313 16.86 -10.38 13.24
CA ALA A 313 17.11 -9.12 12.55
C ALA A 313 16.95 -9.28 11.03
N ALA A 314 16.38 -8.29 10.37
CA ALA A 314 16.35 -8.20 8.91
C ALA A 314 17.69 -7.74 8.34
N GLY A 315 18.49 -7.01 9.12
CA GLY A 315 19.85 -6.65 8.72
C GLY A 315 20.67 -6.29 9.94
N ALA A 316 21.97 -6.55 9.92
CA ALA A 316 22.85 -6.19 11.00
C ALA A 316 24.28 -5.99 10.48
N GLY A 317 24.95 -4.92 10.91
CA GLY A 317 26.33 -4.68 10.52
C GLY A 317 26.80 -3.30 10.93
N GLU A 318 27.62 -2.66 10.09
CA GLU A 318 28.09 -1.29 10.32
C GLU A 318 27.53 -0.31 9.29
N ILE A 319 27.29 0.92 9.73
CA ILE A 319 26.90 2.04 8.89
C ILE A 319 27.93 3.17 9.00
N GLU A 320 28.33 3.70 7.85
CA GLU A 320 29.04 4.99 7.76
C GLU A 320 28.10 6.04 7.19
N ALA A 321 27.94 7.14 7.91
CA ALA A 321 27.24 8.32 7.47
C ALA A 321 27.96 9.62 7.86
N ARG A 322 27.83 10.63 6.99
CA ARG A 322 28.35 11.99 7.19
C ARG A 322 27.28 12.99 6.78
N TYR A 323 26.92 13.91 7.66
CA TYR A 323 25.85 14.88 7.41
C TYR A 323 24.56 14.22 6.89
N GLY A 324 24.20 13.05 7.44
CA GLY A 324 23.03 12.26 7.07
C GLY A 324 23.14 11.50 5.74
N GLN A 325 24.21 11.70 4.96
CA GLN A 325 24.45 10.90 3.77
C GLN A 325 25.05 9.55 4.16
N VAL A 326 24.37 8.46 3.83
CA VAL A 326 24.89 7.11 4.00
C VAL A 326 25.96 6.86 2.94
N ARG A 327 27.15 6.47 3.38
CA ARG A 327 28.31 6.24 2.53
C ARG A 327 28.71 4.77 2.48
N LEU A 328 28.43 4.04 3.54
CA LEU A 328 28.75 2.62 3.62
C LEU A 328 27.74 1.84 4.45
N ILE A 329 27.42 0.64 3.98
CA ILE A 329 26.76 -0.41 4.75
C ILE A 329 27.62 -1.68 4.67
N SER A 330 27.89 -2.31 5.81
CA SER A 330 28.54 -3.62 5.85
C SER A 330 27.63 -4.66 6.52
N ASP A 331 27.93 -5.93 6.31
CA ASP A 331 27.31 -7.08 6.99
C ASP A 331 28.10 -7.53 8.24
N HIS A 332 28.99 -6.66 8.76
CA HIS A 332 29.93 -7.01 9.82
C HIS A 332 29.25 -7.07 11.19
N SER A 333 28.56 -8.18 11.45
CA SER A 333 27.95 -8.50 12.74
C SER A 333 28.33 -9.91 13.18
N SER A 334 29.06 -10.03 14.29
CA SER A 334 29.38 -11.34 14.86
C SER A 334 28.17 -12.07 15.45
N HIS A 335 27.14 -11.31 15.87
CA HIS A 335 25.96 -11.83 16.57
C HIS A 335 24.96 -12.42 15.58
N TYR A 336 24.70 -11.74 14.47
CA TYR A 336 23.72 -12.19 13.48
C TYR A 336 24.34 -12.85 12.25
N ARG A 337 25.61 -12.51 11.93
CA ARG A 337 26.35 -13.00 10.74
C ARG A 337 25.45 -13.08 9.49
N PRO A 338 24.78 -11.97 9.12
CA PRO A 338 23.79 -12.02 8.07
C PRO A 338 24.41 -12.46 6.75
N ALA A 339 23.76 -13.38 6.05
CA ALA A 339 24.07 -13.66 4.66
C ALA A 339 23.87 -12.40 3.80
N ARG A 340 24.61 -12.31 2.68
CA ARG A 340 24.64 -11.11 1.81
C ARG A 340 23.26 -10.57 1.41
N ARG A 341 22.28 -11.46 1.18
CA ARG A 341 20.88 -11.10 0.87
C ARG A 341 20.23 -10.16 1.91
N PHE A 342 20.59 -10.30 3.19
CA PHE A 342 20.06 -9.47 4.26
C PHE A 342 20.68 -8.06 4.23
N THR A 343 21.89 -7.93 3.71
CA THR A 343 22.55 -6.63 3.49
C THR A 343 21.99 -5.95 2.25
N GLU A 344 21.75 -6.72 1.18
CA GLU A 344 21.09 -6.22 -0.04
C GLU A 344 19.70 -5.66 0.26
N GLN A 345 18.92 -6.32 1.11
CA GLN A 345 17.60 -5.78 1.48
C GLN A 345 17.67 -4.53 2.37
N VAL A 346 18.74 -4.32 3.15
CA VAL A 346 18.94 -3.06 3.87
C VAL A 346 19.13 -1.91 2.87
N VAL A 347 19.90 -2.14 1.80
CA VAL A 347 20.09 -1.14 0.74
C VAL A 347 18.78 -0.86 0.01
N ASP A 348 18.02 -1.89 -0.35
CA ASP A 348 16.67 -1.74 -0.94
C ASP A 348 15.73 -0.99 0.00
N SER A 349 15.74 -1.29 1.31
CA SER A 349 14.96 -0.58 2.32
C SER A 349 15.29 0.90 2.40
N LEU A 350 16.59 1.25 2.45
CA LEU A 350 17.04 2.64 2.44
C LEU A 350 16.59 3.38 1.18
N ALA A 351 16.72 2.76 0.01
CA ALA A 351 16.29 3.32 -1.27
C ALA A 351 14.77 3.57 -1.30
N ARG A 352 13.96 2.60 -0.83
CA ARG A 352 12.50 2.74 -0.73
C ARG A 352 12.06 3.80 0.28
N GLN A 353 12.86 4.03 1.32
CA GLN A 353 12.66 5.13 2.27
C GLN A 353 13.15 6.48 1.71
N GLY A 354 13.60 6.53 0.46
CA GLY A 354 14.01 7.74 -0.24
C GLY A 354 15.43 8.18 0.05
N VAL A 355 16.23 7.41 0.80
CA VAL A 355 17.65 7.69 1.06
C VAL A 355 18.46 7.52 -0.22
N ARG A 356 19.40 8.44 -0.48
CA ARG A 356 20.29 8.33 -1.64
C ARG A 356 21.28 7.18 -1.45
N VAL A 357 21.27 6.22 -2.37
CA VAL A 357 22.15 5.04 -2.34
C VAL A 357 23.07 4.93 -3.56
N ASP A 358 23.04 5.89 -4.49
CA ASP A 358 23.78 5.82 -5.76
C ASP A 358 25.29 5.69 -5.58
N ASP A 359 25.84 6.37 -4.57
CA ASP A 359 27.27 6.34 -4.20
C ASP A 359 27.56 5.45 -2.98
N LEU A 360 26.59 4.60 -2.58
CA LEU A 360 26.71 3.75 -1.40
C LEU A 360 27.70 2.62 -1.65
N VAL A 361 28.72 2.52 -0.79
CA VAL A 361 29.60 1.34 -0.76
C VAL A 361 28.96 0.24 0.07
N VAL A 362 28.93 -0.99 -0.45
CA VAL A 362 28.46 -2.16 0.28
C VAL A 362 29.62 -3.12 0.52
N GLU A 363 29.94 -3.39 1.78
CA GLU A 363 31.00 -4.32 2.18
C GLU A 363 30.41 -5.67 2.63
N TYR A 364 30.86 -6.76 2.01
CA TYR A 364 30.47 -8.12 2.36
C TYR A 364 31.61 -8.86 3.05
N HIS A 365 31.35 -9.34 4.25
CA HIS A 365 32.21 -10.13 5.12
C HIS A 365 31.68 -11.56 5.29
N SER A 366 30.41 -11.81 4.95
CA SER A 366 29.87 -13.16 4.88
C SER A 366 30.41 -13.92 3.66
N PRO A 367 30.81 -15.21 3.83
CA PRO A 367 31.19 -16.06 2.70
C PRO A 367 30.03 -16.19 1.71
N THR A 368 30.35 -16.20 0.42
CA THR A 368 29.39 -16.34 -0.71
C THR A 368 28.52 -17.57 -0.58
#